data_AF-A0A2V7KF84-F1
#
_entry.id   AF-A0A2V7KF84-F1
#
_cell.length_a   1.000
_cell.length_b   1.000
_cell.length_c   1.000
_cell.angle_alpha   90.00
_cell.angle_beta   90.00
_cell.angle_gamma   90.00
#
_symmetry.space_group_name_H-M   'P 1'
#
loop_
_entity.id
_entity.type
_entity.pdbx_description
1 polymer ?
#
loop_
_entity_poly.entity_id
_entity_poly.type
_entity_poly.pdbx_seq_one_letter_code
_entity_poly.pdbx_strand_id
1 'polypeptide(L)'
;MLKLAAALIAGFVTMGGWAVVTVKDLPEYFVAGQQYTIEFQVRQHGRTLLNDLHPSLLIATSEGKHEATVPAVARPSAGTYAVTFTAPNAERV
;
A
#
# COMPACT_ATOMS: atom_id res chain seq x y z
N MET A 1 26.87 31.28 21.03
CA MET A 1 26.47 29.88 21.36
C MET A 1 25.07 29.53 20.85
N LEU A 2 24.56 30.16 19.78
CA LEU A 2 23.19 29.98 19.28
C LEU A 2 23.10 29.11 18.00
N LYS A 3 24.23 28.86 17.33
CA LYS A 3 24.25 28.16 16.03
C LYS A 3 24.24 26.64 16.12
N LEU A 4 24.61 26.04 17.26
CA LEU A 4 24.54 24.58 17.44
C LEU A 4 23.12 24.07 17.74
N ALA A 5 22.25 24.91 18.34
CA ALA A 5 20.90 24.50 18.69
C ALA A 5 20.01 24.27 17.45
N ALA A 6 20.20 25.05 16.38
CA ALA A 6 19.43 24.91 15.15
C ALA A 6 19.77 23.62 14.38
N ALA A 7 21.01 23.12 14.48
CA ALA A 7 21.44 21.91 13.80
C ALA A 7 20.86 20.62 14.41
N LEU A 8 20.55 20.60 15.71
CA LEU A 8 19.98 19.42 16.36
C LEU A 8 18.50 19.20 16.03
N ILE A 9 17.73 20.26 15.74
CA ILE A 9 16.29 20.15 15.46
C ILE A 9 16.05 19.57 14.06
N ALA A 10 16.97 19.82 13.11
CA ALA A 10 16.86 19.29 11.75
C ALA A 10 17.10 17.77 11.65
N GLY A 11 17.80 17.16 12.62
CA GLY A 11 18.23 15.76 12.56
C GLY A 11 17.15 14.71 12.88
N PHE A 12 16.04 15.09 13.54
CA PHE A 12 14.96 14.16 13.87
C PHE A 12 13.97 13.92 12.72
N VAL A 13 14.04 14.71 11.65
CA VAL A 13 13.04 14.70 10.57
C VAL A 13 13.43 13.76 9.42
N THR A 14 14.64 13.15 9.47
CA THR A 14 15.19 12.37 8.34
C THR A 14 15.48 10.91 8.71
N MET A 15 14.70 10.29 9.60
CA MET A 15 14.66 8.83 9.65
C MET A 15 13.76 8.37 8.51
N GLY A 16 14.37 7.96 7.40
CA GLY A 16 13.69 7.38 6.24
C GLY A 16 12.65 6.35 6.69
N GLY A 17 11.39 6.67 6.45
CA GLY A 17 10.28 5.98 7.09
C GLY A 17 9.88 4.74 6.34
N TRP A 18 10.08 3.58 6.96
CA TRP A 18 9.43 2.37 6.49
C TRP A 18 7.93 2.46 6.79
N ALA A 19 7.14 1.93 5.87
CA ALA A 19 5.69 1.78 6.00
C ALA A 19 5.33 0.30 6.07
N VAL A 20 4.30 -0.02 6.84
CA VAL A 20 3.69 -1.35 6.88
C VAL A 20 2.35 -1.29 6.19
N VAL A 21 2.13 -2.20 5.25
CA VAL A 21 0.81 -2.45 4.65
C VAL A 21 0.26 -3.73 5.27
N THR A 22 -0.88 -3.64 5.94
CA THR A 22 -1.58 -4.79 6.51
C THR A 22 -2.84 -5.05 5.70
N VAL A 23 -2.86 -6.14 4.95
CA VAL A 23 -4.07 -6.57 4.22
C VAL A 23 -5.01 -7.27 5.19
N LYS A 24 -6.28 -6.92 5.12
CA LYS A 24 -7.34 -7.45 5.96
C LYS A 24 -8.08 -8.54 5.20
N ASP A 25 -8.37 -9.65 5.89
CA ASP A 25 -9.19 -10.76 5.41
C ASP A 25 -8.78 -11.24 4.00
N LEU A 26 -7.46 -11.40 3.79
CA LEU A 26 -6.91 -11.85 2.51
C LEU A 26 -7.36 -13.30 2.24
N PRO A 27 -7.96 -13.60 1.07
CA PRO A 27 -8.34 -14.97 0.74
C PRO A 27 -7.10 -15.85 0.55
N GLU A 28 -7.23 -17.14 0.87
CA GLU A 28 -6.15 -18.12 0.70
C GLU A 28 -5.74 -18.28 -0.78
N TYR A 29 -6.69 -18.12 -1.69
CA TYR A 29 -6.46 -18.18 -3.13
C TYR A 29 -7.44 -17.28 -3.89
N PHE A 30 -7.04 -16.86 -5.08
CA PHE A 30 -7.89 -16.13 -6.02
C PHE A 30 -8.35 -17.07 -7.14
N VAL A 31 -9.65 -17.14 -7.36
CA VAL A 31 -10.25 -17.80 -8.53
C VAL A 31 -10.13 -16.87 -9.74
N ALA A 32 -9.57 -17.38 -10.83
CA ALA A 32 -9.40 -16.68 -12.09
C ALA A 32 -10.72 -16.08 -12.61
N GLY A 33 -10.66 -14.84 -13.12
CA GLY A 33 -11.81 -14.14 -13.69
C GLY A 33 -12.82 -13.62 -12.66
N GLN A 34 -12.68 -13.97 -11.38
CA GLN A 34 -13.56 -13.48 -10.32
C GLN A 34 -13.10 -12.11 -9.82
N GLN A 35 -14.06 -11.27 -9.46
CA GLN A 35 -13.82 -9.95 -8.89
C GLN A 35 -13.64 -10.03 -7.37
N TYR A 36 -12.66 -9.30 -6.87
CA TYR A 36 -12.34 -9.20 -5.45
C TYR A 36 -12.22 -7.74 -5.03
N THR A 37 -12.57 -7.47 -3.78
CA THR A 37 -12.21 -6.24 -3.09
C THR A 37 -11.33 -6.60 -1.91
N ILE A 38 -10.11 -6.07 -1.87
CA ILE A 38 -9.23 -6.20 -0.69
C ILE A 38 -9.15 -4.85 0.02
N GLU A 39 -9.20 -4.90 1.34
CA GLU A 39 -9.01 -3.76 2.22
C GLU A 39 -7.64 -3.89 2.90
N PHE A 40 -6.94 -2.77 3.05
CA PHE A 40 -5.65 -2.75 3.73
C PHE A 40 -5.44 -1.45 4.48
N GLN A 41 -4.52 -1.49 5.45
CA GLN A 41 -4.12 -0.33 6.23
C GLN A 41 -2.63 -0.02 6.04
N VAL A 42 -2.30 1.27 5.97
CA VAL A 42 -0.92 1.74 5.86
C VAL A 42 -0.49 2.43 7.16
N ARG A 43 0.65 2.02 7.71
CA ARG A 43 1.21 2.58 8.95
C ARG A 43 2.67 3.02 8.79
N GLN A 44 3.01 4.22 9.25
CA GLN A 44 4.39 4.63 9.46
C GLN A 44 4.97 3.84 10.62
N HIS A 45 6.06 3.11 10.33
CA HIS A 45 6.82 2.32 11.30
C HIS A 45 5.94 1.33 12.08
N GLY A 46 4.89 0.83 11.42
CA GLY A 46 3.93 -0.10 12.00
C GLY A 46 3.03 0.49 13.11
N ARG A 47 3.09 1.79 13.38
CA ARG A 47 2.34 2.43 14.50
C ARG A 47 1.31 3.44 14.00
N THR A 48 1.76 4.50 13.33
CA THR A 48 0.91 5.65 12.99
C THR A 48 0.20 5.41 11.67
N LEU A 49 -1.13 5.46 11.64
CA LEU A 49 -1.92 5.34 10.40
C LEU A 49 -1.62 6.50 9.44
N LEU A 50 -1.46 6.19 8.16
CA LEU A 50 -1.13 7.16 7.11
C LEU A 50 -2.30 7.42 6.17
N ASN A 51 -2.86 8.63 6.24
CA ASN A 51 -3.92 9.12 5.37
C ASN A 51 -3.33 9.76 4.09
N ASP A 52 -4.22 10.12 3.16
CA ASP A 52 -3.94 10.92 1.96
C ASP A 52 -2.83 10.33 1.07
N LEU A 53 -2.65 9.00 1.11
CA LEU A 53 -1.80 8.28 0.19
C LEU A 53 -2.57 7.95 -1.10
N HIS A 54 -1.80 7.68 -2.16
CA HIS A 54 -2.32 7.20 -3.45
C HIS A 54 -1.80 5.79 -3.77
N PRO A 55 -2.16 4.76 -2.99
CA PRO A 55 -1.68 3.41 -3.23
C PRO A 55 -2.33 2.80 -4.46
N SER A 56 -1.66 1.81 -5.05
CA SER A 56 -2.16 1.01 -6.16
C SER A 56 -1.84 -0.46 -5.94
N LEU A 57 -2.68 -1.33 -6.52
CA LEU A 57 -2.41 -2.76 -6.66
C LEU A 57 -1.71 -2.99 -7.99
N LEU A 58 -0.52 -3.59 -7.94
CA LEU A 58 0.16 -4.13 -9.11
C LEU A 58 -0.15 -5.62 -9.20
N ILE A 59 -0.69 -6.04 -10.34
CA ILE A 59 -0.94 -7.45 -10.67
C ILE A 59 0.07 -7.81 -11.75
N ALA A 60 1.04 -8.65 -11.41
CA ALA A 60 2.09 -9.11 -12.31
C ALA A 60 2.10 -10.63 -12.41
N THR A 61 2.49 -11.14 -13.56
CA THR A 61 2.63 -12.58 -13.79
C THR A 61 4.03 -13.03 -13.42
N SER A 62 4.25 -14.33 -13.19
CA SER A 62 5.56 -14.85 -12.75
C SER A 62 6.72 -14.52 -13.69
N GLU A 63 6.42 -14.26 -14.97
CA GLU A 63 7.39 -13.84 -15.98
C GLU A 63 7.51 -12.31 -16.15
N GLY A 64 6.75 -11.53 -15.37
CA GLY A 64 6.72 -10.06 -15.43
C GLY A 64 6.18 -9.47 -16.73
N LYS A 65 5.64 -10.30 -17.63
CA LYS A 65 5.28 -9.88 -18.99
C LYS A 65 3.99 -9.08 -19.04
N HIS A 66 3.01 -9.41 -18.19
CA HIS A 66 1.74 -8.68 -18.11
C HIS A 66 1.56 -8.07 -16.73
N GLU A 67 1.45 -6.75 -16.72
CA GLU A 67 1.24 -5.94 -15.53
C GLU A 67 -0.07 -5.14 -15.67
N ALA A 68 -0.90 -5.19 -14.64
CA ALA A 68 -2.05 -4.29 -14.49
C ALA A 68 -1.89 -3.51 -13.19
N THR A 69 -2.07 -2.19 -13.25
CA THR A 69 -2.07 -1.32 -12.08
C THR A 69 -3.49 -0.82 -11.83
N VAL A 70 -4.03 -1.08 -10.64
CA VAL A 70 -5.37 -0.64 -10.24
C VAL A 70 -5.24 0.32 -9.06
N PRO A 71 -5.71 1.58 -9.16
CA PRO A 71 -5.65 2.51 -8.05
C PRO A 71 -6.56 2.06 -6.91
N ALA A 72 -6.07 2.18 -5.68
CA ALA A 72 -6.88 1.99 -4.49
C ALA A 72 -7.60 3.29 -4.11
N VAL A 73 -8.73 3.15 -3.43
CA VAL A 73 -9.56 4.26 -2.97
C VAL A 73 -9.51 4.31 -1.45
N ALA A 74 -9.40 5.52 -0.88
CA ALA A 74 -9.47 5.73 0.55
C ALA A 74 -10.82 5.27 1.12
N ARG A 75 -10.81 4.74 2.34
CA ARG A 75 -12.00 4.40 3.12
C ARG A 75 -12.18 5.40 4.27
N PRO A 76 -13.38 5.48 4.88
CA PRO A 76 -13.64 6.40 5.99
C PRO A 76 -12.75 6.16 7.24
N SER A 77 -12.25 4.94 7.41
CA SER A 77 -11.34 4.62 8.52
C SER A 77 -9.92 5.11 8.22
N ALA A 78 -9.29 5.75 9.22
CA ALA A 78 -7.94 6.30 9.07
C ALA A 78 -6.95 5.26 8.54
N GLY A 79 -6.10 5.68 7.62
CA GLY A 79 -5.08 4.90 6.94
C GLY A 79 -5.58 3.67 6.21
N THR A 80 -6.89 3.58 5.94
CA THR A 80 -7.53 2.42 5.32
C THR A 80 -7.86 2.71 3.87
N TYR A 81 -7.52 1.76 3.00
CA TYR A 81 -7.73 1.84 1.56
C TYR A 81 -8.31 0.52 1.07
N ALA A 82 -9.03 0.58 -0.05
CA ALA A 82 -9.53 -0.62 -0.71
C ALA A 82 -9.29 -0.55 -2.21
N VAL A 83 -9.02 -1.69 -2.80
CA VAL A 83 -8.88 -1.85 -4.25
C VAL A 83 -9.79 -2.96 -4.70
N THR A 84 -10.47 -2.74 -5.82
CA THR A 84 -11.35 -3.72 -6.45
C THR A 84 -10.77 -4.11 -7.79
N PHE A 85 -10.55 -5.40 -8.00
CA PHE A 85 -9.89 -5.91 -9.19
C PHE A 85 -10.47 -7.26 -9.60
N THR A 86 -10.27 -7.64 -10.87
CA THR A 86 -10.59 -8.97 -11.37
C THR A 86 -9.31 -9.79 -11.40
N ALA A 87 -9.33 -10.97 -10.79
CA ALA A 87 -8.19 -11.88 -10.82
C ALA A 87 -7.87 -12.30 -12.27
N PRO A 88 -6.60 -12.28 -12.72
CA PRO A 88 -6.24 -12.65 -14.08
C PRO A 88 -6.69 -14.07 -14.44
N ASN A 89 -7.05 -14.27 -15.70
CA ASN A 89 -7.20 -15.60 -16.27
C ASN A 89 -5.82 -16.13 -16.66
N ALA A 90 -5.55 -17.41 -16.39
CA ALA A 90 -4.28 -18.06 -16.76
C ALA A 90 -3.98 -18.01 -18.28
N GLU A 91 -4.99 -17.76 -19.12
CA GLU A 91 -4.87 -17.70 -20.59
C GLU A 91 -4.78 -16.26 -21.16
N ARG A 92 -4.87 -15.23 -20.31
CA ARG A 92 -4.62 -13.83 -20.72
C ARG A 92 -3.48 -13.27 -19.88
N VAL A 93 -2.33 -13.91 -20.06
CA VAL A 93 -1.00 -13.70 -19.44
C VAL A 93 0.06 -14.00 -20.49
#